data_AF-A0A9D2S2B8-F1
#
_entry.id   AF-A0A9D2S2B8-F1
#
_cell.length_a   1.000
_cell.length_b   1.000
_cell.length_c   1.000
_cell.angle_alpha   90.00
_cell.angle_beta   90.00
_cell.angle_gamma   90.00
#
_symmetry.space_group_name_H-M   'P 1'
#
loop_
_entity.id
_entity.type
_entity.pdbx_description
1 polymer ?
#
loop_
_entity_poly.entity_id
_entity_poly.type
_entity_poly.pdbx_seq_one_letter_code
_entity_poly.pdbx_strand_id
1 'polypeptide(L)'
;MPSKEELQEMQALRRRRRGRQLLGALVCFLVAVGLFSIVGSGIDLAATLLDDTEEKQMFEDRLKTLVALDPLPFDSLEEANVNTLLHAAIGASVDSTRDDYERDENGAMYLPTLDIETTLLALYGPDFQFEYQTFEDHGITFTYVPEKQAYLLPVTSAISNYYPKVTEIKKESGGVKRVTVGYVSPFQESGAFDPNAQPDPVKYQDYLFKKNGSDYYLYAIVESQAKVQTAQSDSTAQGGQDTVQQGTLESMLGDSLPTVESTSLAVSEQPAA
;
A
#
# COMPACT_ATOMS: atom_id res chain seq x y z
N MET A 1 80.36 18.64 -35.03
CA MET A 1 79.12 18.03 -35.58
C MET A 1 79.15 16.57 -35.16
N PRO A 2 78.32 16.11 -34.21
CA PRO A 2 78.32 14.70 -33.81
C PRO A 2 77.89 13.80 -34.99
N SER A 3 78.47 12.60 -35.06
CA SER A 3 78.24 11.67 -36.17
C SER A 3 76.84 11.04 -36.10
N LYS A 4 76.31 10.56 -37.24
CA LYS A 4 74.97 9.96 -37.33
C LYS A 4 74.75 8.79 -36.36
N GLU A 5 75.84 8.11 -35.96
CA GLU A 5 75.80 6.97 -35.04
C GLU A 5 75.63 7.40 -33.58
N GLU A 6 76.27 8.48 -33.13
CA GLU A 6 76.08 9.03 -31.77
C GLU A 6 74.66 9.57 -31.55
N LEU A 7 74.04 10.13 -32.60
CA LEU A 7 72.64 10.56 -32.59
C LEU A 7 71.66 9.38 -32.47
N GLN A 8 71.99 8.23 -33.09
CA GLN A 8 71.17 7.01 -33.00
C GLN A 8 71.27 6.34 -31.63
N GLU A 9 72.47 6.27 -31.04
CA GLU A 9 72.65 5.75 -29.67
C GLU A 9 71.95 6.64 -28.62
N MET A 10 72.09 7.96 -28.75
CA MET A 10 71.36 8.91 -27.89
C MET A 10 69.85 8.77 -28.01
N GLN A 11 69.32 8.51 -29.21
CA GLN A 11 67.89 8.26 -29.41
C GLN A 11 67.44 6.91 -28.84
N ALA A 12 68.25 5.85 -28.94
CA ALA A 12 67.95 4.52 -28.42
C ALA A 12 67.86 4.49 -26.87
N LEU A 13 68.77 5.18 -26.19
CA LEU A 13 68.78 5.28 -24.73
C LEU A 13 67.59 6.11 -24.20
N ARG A 14 67.21 7.19 -24.92
CA ARG A 14 66.05 8.03 -24.57
C ARG A 14 64.73 7.27 -24.72
N ARG A 15 64.62 6.39 -25.72
CA ARG A 15 63.42 5.57 -25.99
C ARG A 15 63.15 4.55 -24.88
N ARG A 16 64.21 3.98 -24.27
CA ARG A 16 64.10 3.02 -23.16
C ARG A 16 63.61 3.64 -21.84
N ARG A 17 63.99 4.89 -21.54
CA ARG A 17 63.48 5.63 -20.36
C ARG A 17 62.04 6.11 -20.55
N ARG A 18 61.69 6.58 -21.76
CA ARG A 18 60.32 7.00 -22.10
C ARG A 18 59.31 5.85 -22.11
N GLY A 19 59.74 4.63 -22.48
CA GLY A 19 58.87 3.45 -22.47
C GLY A 19 58.32 3.10 -21.08
N ARG A 20 59.15 3.22 -20.03
CA ARG A 20 58.73 2.95 -18.64
C ARG A 20 57.81 4.04 -18.09
N GLN A 21 58.00 5.29 -18.51
CA GLN A 21 57.15 6.42 -18.13
C GLN A 21 55.77 6.36 -18.80
N LEU A 22 55.73 5.96 -20.08
CA LEU A 22 54.47 5.72 -20.79
C LEU A 22 53.69 4.55 -20.20
N LEU A 23 54.39 3.47 -19.81
CA LEU A 23 53.74 2.32 -19.16
C LEU A 23 53.16 2.70 -17.79
N GLY A 24 53.88 3.50 -16.98
CA GLY A 24 53.36 4.02 -15.72
C GLY A 24 52.15 4.94 -15.90
N ALA A 25 52.20 5.83 -16.89
CA ALA A 25 51.08 6.71 -17.22
C ALA A 25 49.84 5.93 -17.67
N LEU A 26 50.02 4.86 -18.46
CA LEU A 26 48.93 3.97 -18.88
C LEU A 26 48.27 3.28 -17.68
N VAL A 27 49.08 2.79 -16.72
CA VAL A 27 48.56 2.15 -15.50
C VAL A 27 47.80 3.16 -14.64
N CYS A 28 48.33 4.37 -14.44
CA CYS A 28 47.60 5.42 -13.71
C CYS A 28 46.28 5.79 -14.39
N PHE A 29 46.27 5.85 -15.73
CA PHE A 29 45.05 6.10 -16.49
C PHE A 29 44.03 4.97 -16.31
N LEU A 30 44.44 3.70 -16.40
CA LEU A 30 43.56 2.55 -16.17
C LEU A 30 42.99 2.52 -14.75
N VAL A 31 43.80 2.85 -13.73
CA VAL A 31 43.35 2.96 -12.34
C VAL A 31 42.33 4.08 -12.18
N ALA A 32 42.56 5.25 -12.79
CA ALA A 32 41.61 6.36 -12.76
C ALA A 32 40.27 6.01 -13.43
N VAL A 33 40.31 5.34 -14.58
CA VAL A 33 39.11 4.83 -15.27
C VAL A 33 38.37 3.79 -14.41
N GLY A 34 39.10 2.87 -13.79
CA GLY A 34 38.53 1.88 -12.86
C GLY A 34 37.86 2.52 -11.64
N LEU A 35 38.49 3.53 -11.05
CA LEU A 35 37.94 4.29 -9.92
C LEU A 35 36.66 5.02 -10.32
N PHE A 36 36.65 5.65 -11.50
CA PHE A 36 35.49 6.36 -12.02
C PHE A 36 34.32 5.41 -12.32
N SER A 37 34.62 4.21 -12.82
CA SER A 37 33.62 3.16 -13.03
C SER A 37 33.02 2.64 -11.73
N ILE A 38 33.82 2.48 -10.67
CA ILE A 38 33.32 2.04 -9.36
C ILE A 38 32.41 3.10 -8.73
N VAL A 39 32.78 4.37 -8.81
CA VAL A 39 31.96 5.47 -8.27
C VAL A 39 30.68 5.65 -9.07
N GLY A 40 30.75 5.60 -10.41
CA GLY A 40 29.57 5.69 -11.28
C GLY A 40 28.61 4.52 -11.08
N SER A 41 29.09 3.29 -11.15
CA SER A 41 28.26 2.09 -10.95
C SER A 41 27.75 1.93 -9.52
N GLY A 42 28.48 2.44 -8.52
CA GLY A 42 28.03 2.45 -7.13
C GLY A 42 26.85 3.38 -6.88
N ILE A 43 26.78 4.51 -7.60
CA ILE A 43 25.66 5.45 -7.52
C ILE A 43 24.45 4.95 -8.32
N ASP A 44 24.66 4.33 -9.49
CA ASP A 44 23.56 3.75 -10.29
C ASP A 44 22.86 2.59 -9.58
N LEU A 45 23.59 1.78 -8.80
CA LEU A 45 23.02 0.76 -7.93
C LEU A 45 22.26 1.34 -6.73
N ALA A 46 22.67 2.50 -6.22
CA ALA A 46 21.96 3.19 -5.15
C ALA A 46 20.70 3.90 -5.66
N ALA A 47 20.73 4.45 -6.88
CA ALA A 47 19.58 5.08 -7.52
C ALA A 47 18.48 4.07 -7.89
N THR A 48 18.86 2.89 -8.37
CA THR A 48 17.90 1.79 -8.65
C THR A 48 17.26 1.19 -7.40
N LEU A 49 17.82 1.43 -6.21
CA LEU A 49 17.20 1.07 -4.92
C LEU A 49 16.35 2.20 -4.31
N LEU A 50 16.39 3.41 -4.88
CA LEU A 50 15.64 4.57 -4.40
C LEU A 50 14.47 4.95 -5.31
N ASP A 51 14.45 4.45 -6.54
CA ASP A 51 13.39 4.74 -7.52
C ASP A 51 12.28 3.69 -7.57
N ASP A 52 11.93 3.13 -6.40
CA ASP A 52 10.72 2.31 -6.24
C ASP A 52 9.45 3.17 -6.25
N THR A 53 9.54 4.48 -6.48
CA THR A 53 8.41 5.40 -6.37
C THR A 53 7.29 5.05 -7.35
N GLU A 54 7.63 4.75 -8.61
CA GLU A 54 6.63 4.32 -9.61
C GLU A 54 6.01 2.95 -9.25
N GLU A 55 6.83 1.99 -8.80
CA GLU A 55 6.33 0.66 -8.41
C GLU A 55 5.42 0.74 -7.17
N LYS A 56 5.77 1.58 -6.20
CA LYS A 56 4.94 1.86 -5.01
C LYS A 56 3.61 2.48 -5.40
N GLN A 57 3.61 3.51 -6.25
CA GLN A 57 2.37 4.13 -6.74
C GLN A 57 1.48 3.14 -7.48
N MET A 58 2.05 2.28 -8.34
CA MET A 58 1.30 1.21 -9.00
C MET A 58 0.61 0.29 -7.99
N PHE A 59 1.29 -0.10 -6.90
CA PHE A 59 0.68 -0.93 -5.86
C PHE A 59 -0.33 -0.16 -4.99
N GLU A 60 -0.11 1.13 -4.72
CA GLU A 60 -1.09 1.99 -4.04
C GLU A 60 -2.39 2.06 -4.84
N ASP A 61 -2.31 2.36 -6.14
CA ASP A 61 -3.49 2.41 -7.00
C ASP A 61 -4.20 1.05 -7.07
N ARG A 62 -3.42 -0.03 -7.24
CA ARG A 62 -3.95 -1.39 -7.30
C ARG A 62 -4.65 -1.84 -6.01
N LEU A 63 -4.14 -1.42 -4.85
CA LEU A 63 -4.65 -1.83 -3.54
C LEU A 63 -5.64 -0.83 -2.94
N LYS A 64 -5.95 0.27 -3.64
CA LYS A 64 -6.78 1.36 -3.14
C LYS A 64 -8.13 0.91 -2.60
N THR A 65 -8.85 0.07 -3.35
CA THR A 65 -10.18 -0.39 -2.95
C THR A 65 -10.12 -1.46 -1.87
N LEU A 66 -9.12 -2.36 -1.91
CA LEU A 66 -8.87 -3.31 -0.84
C LEU A 66 -8.60 -2.60 0.49
N VAL A 67 -7.67 -1.63 0.51
CA VAL A 67 -7.34 -0.88 1.73
C VAL A 67 -8.54 -0.09 2.25
N ALA A 68 -9.35 0.48 1.36
CA ALA A 68 -10.57 1.18 1.75
C ALA A 68 -11.59 0.29 2.46
N LEU A 69 -11.66 -0.99 2.09
CA LEU A 69 -12.53 -2.00 2.72
C LEU A 69 -11.95 -2.64 3.97
N ASP A 70 -10.66 -2.45 4.23
CA ASP A 70 -9.98 -3.03 5.38
C ASP A 70 -10.24 -4.54 5.57
N PRO A 71 -9.85 -5.39 4.61
CA PRO A 71 -10.07 -6.81 4.71
C PRO A 71 -9.31 -7.40 5.91
N LEU A 72 -9.89 -8.44 6.49
CA LEU A 72 -9.19 -9.28 7.44
C LEU A 72 -8.03 -10.02 6.75
N PRO A 73 -6.90 -10.25 7.45
CA PRO A 73 -5.83 -11.10 6.95
C PRO A 73 -6.30 -12.52 6.61
N PHE A 74 -5.71 -13.10 5.56
CA PHE A 74 -5.91 -14.47 5.09
C PHE A 74 -4.63 -15.01 4.43
N ASP A 75 -4.33 -16.30 4.61
CA ASP A 75 -3.12 -16.93 4.06
C ASP A 75 -3.31 -17.43 2.61
N SER A 76 -4.55 -17.50 2.15
CA SER A 76 -4.94 -17.93 0.81
C SER A 76 -6.27 -17.31 0.37
N LEU A 77 -6.51 -17.19 -0.94
CA LEU A 77 -7.75 -16.61 -1.46
C LEU A 77 -8.99 -17.44 -1.09
N GLU A 78 -8.82 -18.74 -0.86
CA GLU A 78 -9.89 -19.66 -0.44
C GLU A 78 -10.36 -19.41 1.00
N GLU A 79 -9.51 -18.82 1.84
CA GLU A 79 -9.84 -18.44 3.21
C GLU A 79 -10.44 -17.03 3.32
N ALA A 80 -10.27 -16.22 2.27
CA ALA A 80 -10.74 -14.85 2.24
C ALA A 80 -12.28 -14.77 2.18
N ASN A 81 -12.83 -13.65 2.68
CA ASN A 81 -14.22 -13.33 2.41
C ASN A 81 -14.38 -12.94 0.94
N VAL A 82 -14.94 -13.85 0.15
CA VAL A 82 -15.16 -13.67 -1.29
C VAL A 82 -15.98 -12.41 -1.60
N ASN A 83 -16.97 -12.04 -0.77
CA ASN A 83 -17.79 -10.85 -0.99
C ASN A 83 -16.95 -9.57 -0.86
N THR A 84 -16.03 -9.52 0.09
CA THR A 84 -15.11 -8.38 0.27
C THR A 84 -14.13 -8.28 -0.91
N LEU A 85 -13.61 -9.41 -1.39
CA LEU A 85 -12.74 -9.42 -2.57
C LEU A 85 -13.49 -9.00 -3.86
N LEU A 86 -14.74 -9.44 -4.02
CA LEU A 86 -15.62 -9.03 -5.11
C LEU A 86 -15.99 -7.54 -5.01
N HIS A 87 -16.31 -7.04 -3.83
CA HIS A 87 -16.55 -5.61 -3.61
C HIS A 87 -15.31 -4.78 -3.99
N ALA A 88 -14.12 -5.18 -3.55
CA ALA A 88 -12.89 -4.51 -3.94
C ALA A 88 -12.68 -4.48 -5.46
N ALA A 89 -12.96 -5.60 -6.13
CA ALA A 89 -12.84 -5.71 -7.59
C ALA A 89 -13.89 -4.87 -8.31
N ILE A 90 -15.15 -4.88 -7.86
CA ILE A 90 -16.22 -4.01 -8.38
C ILE A 90 -15.80 -2.56 -8.24
N GLY A 91 -15.36 -2.13 -7.05
CA GLY A 91 -14.91 -0.77 -6.82
C GLY A 91 -13.71 -0.37 -7.70
N ALA A 92 -12.78 -1.29 -7.95
CA ALA A 92 -11.60 -1.05 -8.79
C ALA A 92 -11.94 -1.04 -10.29
N SER A 93 -13.04 -1.66 -10.67
CA SER A 93 -13.54 -1.69 -12.05
C SER A 93 -14.29 -0.42 -12.44
N VAL A 94 -14.75 0.37 -11.46
CA VAL A 94 -15.47 1.63 -11.73
C VAL A 94 -14.49 2.69 -12.20
N ASP A 95 -14.58 3.05 -13.47
CA ASP A 95 -13.87 4.19 -14.04
C ASP A 95 -14.77 5.43 -14.03
N SER A 96 -14.43 6.42 -13.20
CA SER A 96 -15.17 7.68 -13.12
C SER A 96 -15.09 8.55 -14.38
N THR A 97 -14.17 8.25 -15.29
CA THR A 97 -14.04 8.98 -16.56
C THR A 97 -14.93 8.41 -17.66
N ARG A 98 -15.46 7.20 -17.46
CA ARG A 98 -16.41 6.55 -18.38
C ARG A 98 -17.84 6.99 -18.08
N ASP A 99 -18.52 7.46 -19.12
CA ASP A 99 -19.92 7.87 -19.07
C ASP A 99 -20.84 6.98 -19.94
N ASP A 100 -20.28 5.91 -20.51
CA ASP A 100 -20.95 5.02 -21.47
C ASP A 100 -21.75 3.87 -20.81
N TYR A 101 -21.66 3.73 -19.48
CA TYR A 101 -22.42 2.70 -18.75
C TYR A 101 -23.92 3.01 -18.72
N GLU A 102 -24.73 1.99 -18.95
CA GLU A 102 -26.18 2.08 -18.78
C GLU A 102 -26.54 2.35 -17.31
N ARG A 103 -27.62 3.10 -17.09
CA ARG A 103 -28.15 3.42 -15.76
C ARG A 103 -29.63 3.11 -15.67
N ASP A 104 -30.10 2.76 -14.48
CA ASP A 104 -31.52 2.60 -14.20
C ASP A 104 -32.23 3.96 -14.03
N GLU A 105 -33.54 3.92 -13.76
CA GLU A 105 -34.38 5.11 -13.54
C GLU A 105 -33.92 5.96 -12.33
N ASN A 106 -33.19 5.37 -11.40
CA ASN A 106 -32.67 6.01 -10.19
C ASN A 106 -31.22 6.52 -10.37
N GLY A 107 -30.63 6.34 -11.55
CA GLY A 107 -29.25 6.71 -11.86
C GLY A 107 -28.19 5.71 -11.39
N ALA A 108 -28.60 4.56 -10.84
CA ALA A 108 -27.70 3.46 -10.46
C ALA A 108 -27.12 2.81 -11.73
N MET A 109 -25.83 2.49 -11.67
CA MET A 109 -25.06 2.06 -12.84
C MET A 109 -25.07 0.55 -13.00
N TYR A 110 -25.26 0.07 -14.23
CA TYR A 110 -25.00 -1.33 -14.58
C TYR A 110 -23.53 -1.50 -14.95
N LEU A 111 -22.74 -2.07 -14.05
CA LEU A 111 -21.35 -2.41 -14.28
C LEU A 111 -21.25 -3.80 -14.94
N PRO A 112 -20.78 -3.92 -16.19
CA PRO A 112 -20.68 -5.19 -16.90
C PRO A 112 -19.76 -6.18 -16.19
N THR A 113 -20.11 -7.47 -16.22
CA THR A 113 -19.26 -8.54 -15.67
C THR A 113 -17.89 -8.61 -16.33
N LEU A 114 -17.79 -8.31 -17.63
CA LEU A 114 -16.53 -8.30 -18.38
C LEU A 114 -15.47 -7.36 -17.75
N ASP A 115 -15.90 -6.19 -17.30
CA ASP A 115 -15.00 -5.21 -16.68
C ASP A 115 -14.54 -5.73 -15.30
N ILE A 116 -15.45 -6.37 -14.57
CA ILE A 116 -15.17 -7.00 -13.26
C ILE A 116 -14.23 -8.20 -13.44
N GLU A 117 -14.42 -9.06 -14.44
CA GLU A 117 -13.56 -10.21 -14.74
C GLU A 117 -12.14 -9.79 -15.07
N THR A 118 -12.00 -8.72 -15.86
CA THR A 118 -10.69 -8.16 -16.21
C THR A 118 -9.96 -7.72 -14.94
N THR A 119 -10.67 -7.04 -14.03
CA THR A 119 -10.11 -6.59 -12.75
C THR A 119 -9.81 -7.75 -11.81
N LEU A 120 -10.70 -8.75 -11.71
CA LEU A 120 -10.48 -9.95 -10.89
C LEU A 120 -9.25 -10.73 -11.36
N LEU A 121 -9.13 -10.93 -12.67
CA LEU A 121 -7.97 -11.56 -13.28
C LEU A 121 -6.71 -10.77 -12.96
N ALA A 122 -6.73 -9.45 -13.09
CA ALA A 122 -5.60 -8.59 -12.80
C ALA A 122 -5.22 -8.58 -11.30
N LEU A 123 -6.20 -8.63 -10.39
CA LEU A 123 -5.97 -8.57 -8.94
C LEU A 123 -5.57 -9.93 -8.36
N TYR A 124 -6.39 -10.95 -8.57
CA TYR A 124 -6.34 -12.24 -7.87
C TYR A 124 -5.87 -13.40 -8.76
N GLY A 125 -5.74 -13.17 -10.06
CA GLY A 125 -5.24 -14.16 -11.01
C GLY A 125 -6.33 -15.09 -11.56
N PRO A 126 -5.97 -15.96 -12.53
CA PRO A 126 -6.93 -16.75 -13.30
C PRO A 126 -7.60 -17.87 -12.51
N ASP A 127 -7.03 -18.26 -11.38
CA ASP A 127 -7.52 -19.38 -10.57
C ASP A 127 -8.58 -18.94 -9.55
N PHE A 128 -8.83 -17.63 -9.40
CA PHE A 128 -9.82 -17.10 -8.46
C PHE A 128 -11.23 -17.58 -8.83
N GLN A 129 -11.89 -18.26 -7.88
CA GLN A 129 -13.21 -18.84 -8.06
C GLN A 129 -14.27 -17.97 -7.39
N PHE A 130 -15.35 -17.70 -8.11
CA PHE A 130 -16.52 -17.00 -7.59
C PHE A 130 -17.75 -17.30 -8.46
N GLU A 131 -18.94 -17.01 -7.92
CA GLU A 131 -20.20 -17.13 -8.66
C GLU A 131 -20.89 -15.77 -8.72
N TYR A 132 -21.48 -15.47 -9.88
CA TYR A 132 -22.30 -14.28 -10.04
C TYR A 132 -23.63 -14.43 -9.32
N GLN A 133 -23.76 -13.70 -8.23
CA GLN A 133 -24.98 -13.61 -7.45
C GLN A 133 -25.09 -12.25 -6.77
N THR A 134 -26.30 -11.89 -6.37
CA THR A 134 -26.53 -10.74 -5.49
C THR A 134 -25.90 -11.02 -4.13
N PHE A 135 -25.12 -10.07 -3.62
CA PHE A 135 -24.46 -10.18 -2.33
C PHE A 135 -24.47 -8.84 -1.59
N GLU A 136 -24.18 -8.91 -0.29
CA GLU A 136 -24.02 -7.74 0.57
C GLU A 136 -22.63 -7.75 1.19
N ASP A 137 -22.01 -6.58 1.25
CA ASP A 137 -20.73 -6.36 1.91
C ASP A 137 -20.65 -4.90 2.40
N HIS A 138 -20.16 -4.68 3.62
CA HIS A 138 -20.05 -3.34 4.23
C HIS A 138 -21.37 -2.51 4.22
N GLY A 139 -22.52 -3.18 4.32
CA GLY A 139 -23.85 -2.54 4.28
C GLY A 139 -24.28 -2.06 2.89
N ILE A 140 -23.56 -2.49 1.84
CA ILE A 140 -23.86 -2.20 0.44
C ILE A 140 -24.36 -3.49 -0.22
N THR A 141 -25.51 -3.43 -0.88
CA THR A 141 -26.05 -4.53 -1.67
C THR A 141 -25.65 -4.38 -3.14
N PHE A 142 -24.94 -5.38 -3.67
CA PHE A 142 -24.59 -5.49 -5.08
C PHE A 142 -25.58 -6.41 -5.76
N THR A 143 -26.48 -5.87 -6.58
CA THR A 143 -27.53 -6.66 -7.23
C THR A 143 -27.03 -7.19 -8.56
N TYR A 144 -26.94 -8.51 -8.71
CA TYR A 144 -26.61 -9.11 -10.01
C TYR A 144 -27.86 -9.16 -10.90
N VAL A 145 -27.73 -8.69 -12.14
CA VAL A 145 -28.80 -8.66 -13.15
C VAL A 145 -28.41 -9.57 -14.32
N PRO A 146 -28.87 -10.84 -14.32
CA PRO A 146 -28.45 -11.83 -15.31
C PRO A 146 -28.78 -11.45 -16.75
N GLU A 147 -29.91 -10.77 -17.01
CA GLU A 147 -30.29 -10.37 -18.37
C GLU A 147 -29.32 -9.36 -18.98
N LYS A 148 -28.62 -8.59 -18.13
CA LYS A 148 -27.64 -7.59 -18.53
C LYS A 148 -26.20 -8.05 -18.38
N GLN A 149 -25.97 -9.21 -17.74
CA GLN A 149 -24.62 -9.66 -17.35
C GLN A 149 -23.86 -8.52 -16.65
N ALA A 150 -24.50 -7.93 -15.63
CA ALA A 150 -23.99 -6.75 -14.95
C ALA A 150 -24.42 -6.72 -13.48
N TYR A 151 -23.65 -6.02 -12.65
CA TYR A 151 -24.07 -5.63 -11.31
C TYR A 151 -24.69 -4.23 -11.35
N LEU A 152 -25.88 -4.09 -10.78
CA LEU A 152 -26.48 -2.79 -10.49
C LEU A 152 -25.83 -2.24 -9.22
N LEU A 153 -25.03 -1.19 -9.38
CA LEU A 153 -24.32 -0.54 -8.28
C LEU A 153 -25.20 0.53 -7.63
N PRO A 154 -25.47 0.45 -6.31
CA PRO A 154 -26.23 1.49 -5.63
C PRO A 154 -25.48 2.82 -5.64
N VAL A 155 -26.22 3.92 -5.66
CA VAL A 155 -25.64 5.26 -5.51
C VAL A 155 -25.26 5.48 -4.05
N THR A 156 -23.95 5.51 -3.77
CA THR A 156 -23.41 5.69 -2.42
C THR A 156 -22.70 7.02 -2.25
N SER A 157 -22.77 7.62 -1.06
CA SER A 157 -22.03 8.85 -0.69
C SER A 157 -20.95 8.61 0.37
N ALA A 158 -20.55 7.35 0.59
CA ALA A 158 -19.57 7.00 1.60
C ALA A 158 -18.16 7.43 1.18
N ILE A 159 -17.41 8.00 2.11
CA ILE A 159 -16.00 8.34 1.94
C ILE A 159 -15.16 7.18 2.49
N SER A 160 -14.10 6.78 1.78
CA SER A 160 -13.20 5.71 2.23
C SER A 160 -12.51 6.07 3.55
N ASN A 161 -12.44 5.09 4.47
CA ASN A 161 -11.81 5.25 5.77
C ASN A 161 -10.28 5.24 5.70
N TYR A 162 -9.71 4.58 4.68
CA TYR A 162 -8.27 4.43 4.52
C TYR A 162 -7.84 4.57 3.06
N TYR A 163 -6.62 5.07 2.87
CA TYR A 163 -5.88 5.03 1.62
C TYR A 163 -4.55 4.28 1.81
N PRO A 164 -4.09 3.54 0.79
CA PRO A 164 -2.83 2.82 0.87
C PRO A 164 -1.64 3.78 0.79
N LYS A 165 -0.62 3.50 1.60
CA LYS A 165 0.72 4.06 1.46
C LYS A 165 1.74 2.93 1.47
N VAL A 166 2.35 2.62 0.33
CA VAL A 166 3.30 1.51 0.23
C VAL A 166 4.63 1.96 0.81
N THR A 167 5.02 1.32 1.91
CA THR A 167 6.26 1.68 2.62
C THR A 167 7.45 0.86 2.15
N GLU A 168 7.22 -0.41 1.80
CA GLU A 168 8.28 -1.33 1.42
C GLU A 168 7.79 -2.35 0.39
N ILE A 169 8.66 -2.70 -0.55
CA ILE A 169 8.45 -3.78 -1.51
C ILE A 169 9.66 -4.72 -1.43
N LYS A 170 9.42 -5.99 -1.08
CA LYS A 170 10.45 -7.03 -0.96
C LYS A 170 10.16 -8.15 -1.95
N LYS A 171 11.18 -8.55 -2.70
CA LYS A 171 11.14 -9.75 -3.56
C LYS A 171 11.67 -10.93 -2.74
N GLU A 172 10.81 -11.92 -2.51
CA GLU A 172 11.12 -13.13 -1.75
C GLU A 172 11.43 -14.32 -2.68
N SER A 173 11.97 -15.38 -2.10
CA SER A 173 12.19 -16.64 -2.82
C SER A 173 10.88 -17.22 -3.37
N GLY A 174 10.95 -17.98 -4.47
CA GLY A 174 9.76 -18.63 -5.04
C GLY A 174 8.89 -17.69 -5.90
N GLY A 175 9.39 -16.51 -6.27
CA GLY A 175 8.65 -15.56 -7.11
C GLY A 175 7.54 -14.82 -6.36
N VAL A 176 7.65 -14.73 -5.04
CA VAL A 176 6.73 -13.97 -4.19
C VAL A 176 7.25 -12.54 -4.05
N LYS A 177 6.33 -11.57 -4.09
CA LYS A 177 6.61 -10.16 -3.79
C LYS A 177 5.74 -9.76 -2.60
N ARG A 178 6.39 -9.32 -1.52
CA ARG A 178 5.74 -8.78 -0.32
C ARG A 178 5.68 -7.27 -0.44
N VAL A 179 4.49 -6.71 -0.30
CA VAL A 179 4.23 -5.26 -0.33
C VAL A 179 3.68 -4.86 1.03
N THR A 180 4.44 -4.09 1.80
CA THR A 180 4.01 -3.60 3.12
C THR A 180 3.27 -2.28 2.96
N VAL A 181 1.98 -2.29 3.31
CA VAL A 181 1.06 -1.18 3.09
C VAL A 181 0.63 -0.58 4.42
N GLY A 182 0.86 0.72 4.56
CA GLY A 182 0.30 1.52 5.63
C GLY A 182 -1.11 2.00 5.29
N TYR A 183 -2.02 1.96 6.26
CA TYR A 183 -3.39 2.45 6.16
C TYR A 183 -3.43 3.88 6.67
N VAL A 184 -3.63 4.83 5.75
CA VAL A 184 -3.68 6.27 6.06
C VAL A 184 -5.13 6.72 6.15
N SER A 185 -5.53 7.25 7.31
CA SER A 185 -6.88 7.81 7.51
C SER A 185 -6.93 9.26 7.01
N PRO A 186 -7.93 9.66 6.21
CA PRO A 186 -8.16 11.06 5.87
C PRO A 186 -8.83 11.85 7.00
N PHE A 187 -9.22 11.17 8.08
CA PHE A 187 -9.80 11.79 9.28
C PHE A 187 -8.70 12.06 10.30
N GLN A 188 -8.64 13.30 10.77
CA GLN A 188 -7.80 13.73 11.88
C GLN A 188 -8.31 13.10 13.20
N GLU A 189 -7.48 13.11 14.25
CA GLU A 189 -7.88 12.62 15.59
C GLU A 189 -9.13 13.33 16.13
N SER A 190 -9.37 14.59 15.72
CA SER A 190 -10.58 15.35 16.07
C SER A 190 -11.86 14.90 15.32
N GLY A 191 -11.74 13.97 14.38
CA GLY A 191 -12.80 13.54 13.47
C GLY A 191 -12.99 14.44 12.24
N ALA A 192 -12.19 15.51 12.09
CA ALA A 192 -12.24 16.37 10.91
C ALA A 192 -11.68 15.64 9.68
N PHE A 193 -12.40 15.70 8.56
CA PHE A 193 -11.94 15.18 7.27
C PHE A 193 -10.98 16.17 6.58
N ASP A 194 -9.81 15.70 6.19
CA ASP A 194 -8.86 16.42 5.35
C ASP A 194 -8.30 15.47 4.28
N PRO A 195 -8.75 15.58 3.02
CA PRO A 195 -8.31 14.69 1.95
C PRO A 195 -6.86 14.94 1.51
N ASN A 196 -6.27 16.08 1.89
CA ASN A 196 -4.89 16.44 1.54
C ASN A 196 -3.92 16.17 2.69
N ALA A 197 -4.42 15.81 3.87
CA ALA A 197 -3.58 15.39 4.96
C ALA A 197 -2.82 14.12 4.57
N GLN A 198 -1.53 14.08 4.92
CA GLN A 198 -0.69 12.89 4.77
C GLN A 198 -0.22 12.42 6.16
N PRO A 199 -1.15 11.99 7.04
CA PRO A 199 -0.77 11.51 8.34
C PRO A 199 0.03 10.20 8.23
N ASP A 200 0.69 9.85 9.31
CA ASP A 200 1.36 8.55 9.41
C ASP A 200 0.32 7.42 9.40
N PRO A 201 0.66 6.26 8.82
CA PRO A 201 -0.24 5.11 8.83
C PRO A 201 -0.63 4.68 10.25
N VAL A 202 -1.91 4.37 10.44
CA VAL A 202 -2.45 3.90 11.74
C VAL A 202 -2.46 2.38 11.88
N LYS A 203 -2.13 1.66 10.79
CA LYS A 203 -2.05 0.20 10.71
C LYS A 203 -1.19 -0.20 9.53
N TYR A 204 -0.57 -1.38 9.60
CA TYR A 204 0.17 -1.99 8.50
C TYR A 204 -0.33 -3.39 8.21
N GLN A 205 -0.41 -3.75 6.93
CA GLN A 205 -0.60 -5.13 6.48
C GLN A 205 0.36 -5.44 5.32
N ASP A 206 0.72 -6.71 5.21
CA ASP A 206 1.58 -7.20 4.13
C ASP A 206 0.73 -7.92 3.09
N TYR A 207 0.80 -7.42 1.85
CA TYR A 207 0.13 -8.00 0.69
C TYR A 207 1.13 -8.86 -0.07
N LEU A 208 0.83 -10.16 -0.18
CA LEU A 208 1.70 -11.12 -0.83
C LEU A 208 1.21 -11.42 -2.24
N PHE A 209 2.08 -11.15 -3.21
CA PHE A 209 1.81 -11.39 -4.61
C PHE A 209 2.65 -12.55 -5.14
N LYS A 210 2.04 -13.44 -5.90
CA LYS A 210 2.71 -14.56 -6.55
C LYS A 210 2.87 -14.26 -8.03
N LYS A 211 4.07 -14.51 -8.54
CA LYS A 211 4.35 -14.39 -9.98
C LYS A 211 3.66 -15.51 -10.76
N ASN A 212 2.95 -15.14 -11.82
CA ASN A 212 2.43 -16.05 -12.83
C ASN A 212 2.65 -15.42 -14.21
N GLY A 213 3.52 -16.02 -15.02
CA GLY A 213 3.99 -15.43 -16.27
C GLY A 213 4.79 -14.14 -16.05
N SER A 214 4.37 -13.06 -16.71
CA SER A 214 4.91 -11.69 -16.53
C SER A 214 4.38 -10.98 -15.29
N ASP A 215 3.23 -11.42 -14.79
CA ASP A 215 2.40 -10.65 -13.87
C ASP A 215 2.45 -11.20 -12.45
N TYR A 216 1.98 -10.39 -11.52
CA TYR A 216 1.90 -10.69 -10.10
C TYR A 216 0.45 -10.61 -9.65
N TYR A 217 -0.04 -11.62 -8.94
CA TYR A 217 -1.41 -11.69 -8.43
C TYR A 217 -1.42 -11.81 -6.92
N LEU A 218 -2.29 -11.06 -6.26
CA LEU A 218 -2.47 -11.12 -4.81
C LEU A 218 -3.02 -12.49 -4.46
N TYR A 219 -2.41 -13.18 -3.49
CA TYR A 219 -2.90 -14.47 -3.01
C TYR A 219 -3.09 -14.52 -1.49
N ALA A 220 -2.47 -13.61 -0.74
CA ALA A 220 -2.57 -13.56 0.71
C ALA A 220 -2.42 -12.12 1.22
N ILE A 221 -3.06 -11.85 2.35
CA ILE A 221 -2.92 -10.63 3.14
C ILE A 221 -2.58 -11.06 4.56
N VAL A 222 -1.43 -10.66 5.08
CA VAL A 222 -0.99 -11.08 6.42
C VAL A 222 -0.72 -9.89 7.31
N GLU A 223 -0.77 -10.10 8.62
CA GLU A 223 -0.35 -9.07 9.57
C GLU A 223 1.11 -8.69 9.30
N SER A 224 1.36 -7.37 9.20
CA SER A 224 2.71 -6.88 9.00
C SER A 224 3.51 -6.92 10.29
N GLN A 225 4.80 -7.19 10.19
CA GLN A 225 5.74 -6.99 11.31
C GLN A 225 6.04 -5.50 11.54
N ALA A 226 5.69 -4.63 10.59
CA ALA A 226 5.80 -3.19 10.76
C ALA A 226 4.85 -2.71 11.86
N LYS A 227 5.39 -1.90 12.78
CA LYS A 227 4.61 -1.30 13.87
C LYS A 227 4.34 0.16 13.55
N VAL A 228 3.18 0.64 13.95
CA VAL A 228 2.90 2.08 14.01
C VAL A 228 3.93 2.70 14.92
N GLN A 229 4.60 3.76 14.45
CA GLN A 229 5.49 4.53 15.29
C GLN A 229 4.64 5.28 16.32
N THR A 230 4.37 4.65 17.46
CA THR A 230 4.07 5.42 18.67
C THR A 230 5.30 6.25 18.97
N ALA A 231 5.17 7.58 19.02
CA ALA A 231 6.24 8.47 19.44
C ALA A 231 6.75 8.03 20.81
N GLN A 232 7.79 7.18 20.83
CA GLN A 232 8.59 6.96 22.01
C GLN A 232 9.34 8.27 22.21
N SER A 233 8.99 8.99 23.27
CA SER A 233 9.90 9.97 23.84
C SER A 233 11.20 9.23 24.16
N ASP A 234 12.21 9.40 23.31
CA ASP A 234 13.61 9.18 23.66
C ASP A 234 14.00 10.24 24.70
N SER A 235 13.48 10.11 25.92
CA SER A 235 14.09 10.69 27.10
C SER A 235 15.18 9.73 27.52
N THR A 236 16.42 10.08 27.16
CA THR A 236 17.66 9.62 27.75
C THR A 236 17.50 9.42 29.26
N ALA A 237 17.38 8.16 29.69
CA ALA A 237 17.37 7.78 31.09
C ALA A 237 18.81 7.88 31.64
N GLN A 238 19.19 9.09 32.04
CA GLN A 238 20.21 9.30 33.05
C GLN A 238 19.57 8.96 34.41
N GLY A 239 20.26 8.12 35.19
CA GLY A 239 19.73 7.43 36.35
C GLY A 239 19.07 8.32 37.41
N GLY A 240 18.03 7.77 38.01
CA GLY A 240 17.37 8.26 39.21
C GLY A 240 16.33 7.24 39.64
N GLN A 241 16.69 6.41 40.61
CA GLN A 241 15.73 5.57 41.34
C GLN A 241 14.75 6.49 42.06
N ASP A 242 13.44 6.27 41.89
CA ASP A 242 12.55 6.24 43.05
C ASP A 242 11.18 5.59 42.76
N THR A 243 10.94 4.54 43.52
CA THR A 243 9.70 4.20 44.24
C THR A 243 8.39 3.89 43.47
N VAL A 244 8.12 2.58 43.46
CA VAL A 244 6.83 1.87 43.41
C VAL A 244 5.67 2.62 44.07
N GLN A 245 4.50 2.68 43.41
CA GLN A 245 3.17 2.52 44.03
C GLN A 245 2.12 2.28 42.92
N GLN A 246 1.50 1.10 42.92
CA GLN A 246 0.08 0.85 43.31
C GLN A 246 -0.90 1.40 42.25
N GLY A 247 -1.87 0.66 41.73
CA GLY A 247 -2.59 -0.48 42.24
C GLY A 247 -4.05 -0.32 41.77
N THR A 248 -4.66 -1.45 41.39
CA THR A 248 -6.13 -1.66 41.40
C THR A 248 -6.95 -1.01 40.27
N LEU A 249 -7.34 -1.87 39.33
CA LEU A 249 -8.30 -1.66 38.24
C LEU A 249 -9.77 -1.93 38.66
N GLU A 250 -10.13 -1.73 39.93
CA GLU A 250 -11.48 -2.01 40.43
C GLU A 250 -11.98 -0.87 41.32
N SER A 251 -12.67 0.09 40.70
CA SER A 251 -13.81 0.81 41.27
C SER A 251 -14.30 1.83 40.24
N MET A 252 -15.31 1.46 39.44
CA MET A 252 -16.25 2.38 38.81
C MET A 252 -17.45 1.58 38.29
N LEU A 253 -18.21 1.01 39.24
CA LEU A 253 -19.57 0.52 39.07
C LEU A 253 -20.38 1.07 40.27
N GLY A 254 -21.40 1.87 39.94
CA GLY A 254 -22.29 2.57 40.88
C GLY A 254 -21.87 4.03 41.07
N ASP A 255 -22.71 5.05 41.00
CA ASP A 255 -24.17 5.15 40.97
C ASP A 255 -24.47 6.64 40.70
N SER A 256 -25.35 6.97 39.76
CA SER A 256 -26.15 8.21 39.78
C SER A 256 -27.10 8.28 38.56
N LEU A 257 -28.32 7.80 38.76
CA LEU A 257 -29.50 8.16 37.96
C LEU A 257 -29.94 9.60 38.30
N PRO A 258 -30.34 10.45 37.33
CA PRO A 258 -31.11 11.65 37.64
C PRO A 258 -32.60 11.34 37.76
N THR A 259 -33.17 11.78 38.88
CA THR A 259 -34.58 11.83 39.26
C THR A 259 -35.42 12.57 38.21
N VAL A 260 -36.50 11.94 37.72
CA VAL A 260 -37.52 12.62 36.90
C VAL A 260 -38.71 12.96 37.80
N GLU A 261 -38.93 14.26 38.01
CA GLU A 261 -40.11 14.78 38.70
C GLU A 261 -41.38 14.49 37.88
N SER A 262 -42.39 13.99 38.58
CA SER A 262 -43.73 13.71 38.05
C SER A 262 -44.52 15.01 37.91
N THR A 263 -44.92 15.37 36.70
CA THR A 263 -46.08 16.27 36.50
C THR A 263 -47.24 15.45 35.98
N SER A 264 -48.22 15.26 36.85
CA SER A 264 -49.53 14.68 36.58
C SER A 264 -50.41 15.68 35.83
N LEU A 265 -50.99 15.28 34.70
CA LEU A 265 -52.21 15.88 34.16
C LEU A 265 -53.18 14.76 33.77
N ALA A 266 -54.36 14.85 34.36
CA ALA A 266 -55.38 13.84 34.47
C ALA A 266 -56.07 13.53 33.12
N VAL A 267 -56.30 12.24 32.88
CA VAL A 267 -57.32 11.74 31.95
C VAL A 267 -58.64 11.71 32.71
N SER A 268 -59.61 12.51 32.28
CA SER A 268 -60.99 12.44 32.74
C SER A 268 -61.73 11.35 31.96
N GLU A 269 -62.13 10.31 32.67
CA GLU A 269 -63.05 9.27 32.25
C GLU A 269 -64.49 9.71 32.58
N GLN A 270 -65.42 9.58 31.63
CA GLN A 270 -66.87 9.47 31.92
C GLN A 270 -67.62 8.89 30.70
N PRO A 271 -68.82 8.30 30.86
CA PRO A 271 -68.97 6.85 30.75
C PRO A 271 -70.03 6.44 29.72
N ALA A 272 -70.23 5.12 29.61
CA ALA A 272 -71.22 4.47 28.78
C ALA A 272 -72.67 4.98 28.98
N ALA A 273 -73.36 5.15 27.85
CA ALA A 273 -74.75 4.81 27.61
C ALA A 273 -74.93 4.50 26.12
#